data_AF-A0A1Q7NJR4-F1
#
_entry.id   AF-A0A1Q7NJR4-F1
#
_cell.length_a   1.000
_cell.length_b   1.000
_cell.length_c   1.000
_cell.angle_alpha   90.00
_cell.angle_beta   90.00
_cell.angle_gamma   90.00
#
_symmetry.space_group_name_H-M   'P 1'
#
loop_
_entity.id
_entity.type
_entity.pdbx_description
1 polymer ?
#
loop_
_entity_poly.entity_id
_entity_poly.type
_entity_poly.pdbx_seq_one_letter_code
_entity_poly.pdbx_strand_id
1 'polypeptide(L)'
;MARQAPILSWQFLAFEHNRHEIPLAIQTARELGLDMIRIRKPFEVSWDVPSIRAAKVDGQTEVFNPDCGVGVHHNWNAFPDELAAEAIGREFASRWIDRLPADSVEEPAQASEHTCLWLYSNMTAPVRVMVAV
;
A
#
# COMPACT_ATOMS: atom_id res chain seq x y z
N MET A 1 4.57 -27.16 -7.91
CA MET A 1 3.51 -26.58 -7.05
C MET A 1 3.25 -25.16 -7.52
N ALA A 2 2.01 -24.80 -7.82
CA ALA A 2 1.67 -23.44 -8.24
C ALA A 2 1.72 -22.50 -7.01
N ARG A 3 2.39 -21.35 -7.13
CA ARG A 3 2.37 -20.29 -6.11
C ARG A 3 0.94 -19.74 -6.03
N GLN A 4 0.43 -19.58 -4.81
CA GLN A 4 -0.88 -18.94 -4.62
C GLN A 4 -0.78 -17.44 -4.89
N ALA A 5 -1.88 -16.86 -5.33
CA ALA A 5 -1.98 -15.43 -5.54
C ALA A 5 -1.69 -14.65 -4.22
N PRO A 6 -1.09 -13.45 -4.30
CA PRO A 6 -0.91 -12.61 -3.12
C PRO A 6 -2.27 -12.14 -2.57
N ILE A 7 -2.32 -11.88 -1.26
CA ILE A 7 -3.49 -11.25 -0.64
C ILE A 7 -3.54 -9.79 -1.07
N LEU A 8 -4.64 -9.37 -1.67
CA LEU A 8 -4.92 -8.00 -2.03
C LEU A 8 -5.73 -7.31 -0.93
N SER A 9 -5.10 -6.37 -0.23
CA SER A 9 -5.74 -5.59 0.84
C SER A 9 -5.63 -4.09 0.58
N TRP A 10 -6.76 -3.39 0.68
CA TRP A 10 -6.77 -1.92 0.61
C TRP A 10 -6.94 -1.30 1.99
N GLN A 11 -6.05 -0.36 2.34
CA GLN A 11 -6.20 0.49 3.51
C GLN A 11 -6.85 1.82 3.11
N PHE A 12 -8.08 2.06 3.58
CA PHE A 12 -8.79 3.32 3.40
C PHE A 12 -8.60 4.19 4.64
N LEU A 13 -7.95 5.33 4.45
CA LEU A 13 -7.69 6.30 5.51
C LEU A 13 -8.87 7.28 5.61
N ALA A 14 -9.58 7.24 6.73
CA ALA A 14 -10.80 8.02 6.93
C ALA A 14 -10.51 9.39 7.58
N PHE A 15 -10.70 10.45 6.81
CA PHE A 15 -10.66 11.85 7.21
C PHE A 15 -12.07 12.44 7.31
N GLU A 16 -12.23 13.55 8.03
CA GLU A 16 -13.53 14.21 8.18
C GLU A 16 -14.19 14.53 6.83
N HIS A 17 -13.40 14.91 5.82
CA HIS A 17 -13.90 15.27 4.50
C HIS A 17 -14.33 14.06 3.66
N ASN A 18 -13.69 12.89 3.78
CA ASN A 18 -13.96 11.72 2.94
C ASN A 18 -14.70 10.58 3.66
N ARG A 19 -15.00 10.70 4.96
CA ARG A 19 -15.67 9.64 5.74
C ARG A 19 -16.98 9.15 5.12
N HIS A 20 -17.67 10.02 4.39
CA HIS A 20 -18.93 9.70 3.73
C HIS A 20 -18.76 8.77 2.52
N GLU A 21 -17.53 8.63 2.01
CA GLU A 21 -17.17 7.75 0.90
C GLU A 21 -16.90 6.31 1.34
N ILE A 22 -16.83 6.02 2.65
CA ILE A 22 -16.55 4.67 3.17
C ILE A 22 -17.45 3.58 2.54
N PRO A 23 -18.79 3.77 2.43
CA PRO A 23 -19.65 2.77 1.78
C PRO A 23 -19.30 2.55 0.30
N LEU A 24 -18.97 3.63 -0.42
CA LEU A 24 -18.56 3.54 -1.82
C LEU A 24 -17.21 2.81 -1.93
N ALA A 25 -16.24 3.14 -1.08
CA ALA A 25 -14.93 2.49 -1.07
C ALA A 25 -15.04 0.97 -0.80
N ILE A 26 -15.94 0.55 0.09
CA ILE A 26 -16.22 -0.88 0.34
C ILE A 26 -16.79 -1.54 -0.92
N GLN A 27 -17.73 -0.89 -1.60
CA GLN A 27 -18.32 -1.42 -2.83
C GLN A 27 -17.28 -1.52 -3.95
N THR A 28 -16.47 -0.48 -4.15
CA THR A 28 -15.37 -0.48 -5.12
C THR A 28 -14.35 -1.56 -4.82
N ALA A 29 -13.98 -1.76 -3.54
CA ALA A 29 -13.07 -2.83 -3.13
C ALA A 29 -13.57 -4.23 -3.53
N ARG A 30 -14.89 -4.44 -3.39
CA ARG A 30 -15.55 -5.68 -3.81
C ARG A 30 -15.52 -5.85 -5.32
N GLU A 31 -15.83 -4.80 -6.08
CA GLU A 31 -15.84 -4.82 -7.55
C GLU A 31 -14.45 -5.06 -8.14
N LEU A 32 -13.40 -4.54 -7.49
CA LEU A 32 -12.01 -4.77 -7.87
C LEU A 32 -11.49 -6.18 -7.52
N GLY A 33 -12.27 -6.99 -6.81
CA GLY A 33 -11.88 -8.34 -6.41
C GLY A 33 -10.80 -8.37 -5.32
N LEU A 34 -10.77 -7.37 -4.44
CA LEU A 34 -9.87 -7.39 -3.28
C LEU A 34 -10.29 -8.48 -2.29
N ASP A 35 -9.35 -9.00 -1.51
CA ASP A 35 -9.64 -9.97 -0.45
C ASP A 35 -10.21 -9.30 0.80
N MET A 36 -9.79 -8.06 1.07
CA MET A 36 -10.30 -7.26 2.19
C MET A 36 -10.05 -5.76 2.03
N ILE A 37 -10.87 -4.96 2.70
CA ILE A 37 -10.63 -3.52 2.91
C ILE A 37 -10.56 -3.21 4.41
N ARG A 38 -9.61 -2.35 4.78
CA ARG A 38 -9.36 -1.91 6.15
C ARG A 38 -9.62 -0.42 6.24
N ILE A 39 -10.67 -0.03 6.94
CA ILE A 39 -10.90 1.37 7.30
C ILE A 39 -10.04 1.66 8.52
N ARG A 40 -9.15 2.63 8.39
CA ARG A 40 -8.20 3.00 9.43
C ARG A 40 -8.31 4.48 9.76
N LYS A 41 -8.16 4.78 11.05
CA LYS A 41 -7.97 6.15 11.51
C LYS A 41 -6.57 6.59 11.04
N PRO A 42 -6.47 7.67 10.25
CA PRO A 42 -5.17 8.19 9.83
C PRO A 42 -4.44 8.78 11.04
N PHE A 43 -3.11 8.83 10.93
CA PHE A 43 -2.29 9.61 11.85
C PHE A 43 -2.68 11.08 11.81
N GLU A 44 -2.53 11.75 12.95
CA GLU A 44 -2.77 13.18 13.04
C GLU A 44 -1.68 13.94 12.26
N VAL A 45 -2.11 14.82 11.36
CA VAL A 45 -1.23 15.64 10.50
C VAL A 45 -1.44 17.13 10.72
N SER A 46 -2.05 17.51 11.84
CA SER A 46 -2.41 18.89 12.15
C SER A 46 -1.20 19.83 12.17
N TRP A 47 0.00 19.31 12.46
CA TRP A 47 1.27 20.03 12.41
C TRP A 47 1.72 20.41 10.99
N ASP A 48 1.51 19.54 10.01
CA ASP A 48 1.91 19.78 8.62
C ASP A 48 0.79 20.46 7.82
N VAL A 49 -0.44 19.97 7.99
CA VAL A 49 -1.63 20.43 7.26
C VAL A 49 -2.80 20.59 8.23
N PRO A 50 -2.96 21.77 8.86
CA PRO A 50 -3.98 22.02 9.90
C PRO A 50 -5.43 21.82 9.44
N SER A 51 -5.68 21.92 8.13
CA SER A 51 -7.00 21.74 7.52
C SER A 51 -7.43 20.27 7.40
N ILE A 52 -6.50 19.32 7.53
CA ILE A 52 -6.79 17.88 7.43
C ILE A 52 -6.98 17.29 8.82
N ARG A 53 -8.16 16.70 9.05
CA ARG A 53 -8.54 16.09 10.33
C ARG A 53 -8.93 14.64 10.15
N ALA A 54 -8.41 13.78 11.02
CA ALA A 54 -8.82 12.38 11.09
C ALA A 54 -10.32 12.29 11.44
N ALA A 55 -11.06 11.42 10.76
CA ALA A 55 -12.45 11.20 11.10
C ALA A 55 -12.56 10.50 12.46
N LYS A 56 -13.63 10.81 13.21
CA LYS A 56 -14.05 10.03 14.37
C LYS A 56 -14.79 8.77 13.90
N VAL A 57 -14.05 7.82 13.35
CA VAL A 57 -14.56 6.49 12.99
C VAL A 57 -13.77 5.43 13.75
N ASP A 58 -14.47 4.38 14.18
CA ASP A 58 -13.82 3.19 14.70
C ASP A 58 -13.18 2.43 13.55
N GLY A 59 -11.96 1.93 13.77
CA GLY A 59 -11.28 1.13 12.75
C GLY A 59 -12.05 -0.15 12.49
N GLN A 60 -12.37 -0.43 11.23
CA GLN A 60 -13.11 -1.62 10.82
C GLN A 60 -12.37 -2.35 9.69
N THR A 61 -12.62 -3.64 9.56
CA THR A 61 -12.05 -4.47 8.49
C THR A 61 -13.18 -5.30 7.90
N GLU A 62 -13.41 -5.14 6.60
CA GLU A 62 -14.36 -5.94 5.83
C GLU A 62 -13.56 -6.98 5.03
N VAL A 63 -13.89 -8.25 5.23
CA VAL A 63 -13.23 -9.39 4.56
C VAL A 63 -14.18 -9.95 3.51
N PHE A 64 -13.74 -9.97 2.26
CA PHE A 64 -14.51 -10.49 1.13
C PHE A 64 -14.12 -11.93 0.80
N ASN A 65 -12.85 -12.27 0.98
CA ASN A 65 -12.32 -13.62 0.80
C ASN A 65 -11.73 -14.12 2.14
N PRO A 66 -12.50 -14.88 2.94
CA PRO A 66 -12.03 -15.38 4.24
C PRO A 66 -10.88 -16.37 4.12
N ASP A 67 -10.76 -17.06 2.98
CA ASP A 67 -9.76 -18.08 2.73
C ASP A 67 -8.47 -17.52 2.10
N CYS A 68 -8.38 -16.20 1.86
CA CYS A 68 -7.21 -15.57 1.23
C CYS A 68 -5.88 -15.84 1.94
N GLY A 69 -5.92 -16.12 3.26
CA GLY A 69 -4.73 -16.47 4.05
C GLY A 69 -4.33 -17.94 3.96
N VAL A 70 -5.20 -18.81 3.45
CA VAL A 70 -4.96 -20.26 3.43
C VAL A 70 -3.92 -20.58 2.38
N GLY A 71 -2.71 -20.88 2.83
CA GLY A 71 -1.59 -21.30 1.99
C GLY A 71 -0.63 -20.19 1.54
N VAL A 72 -0.83 -18.94 1.96
CA VAL A 72 0.17 -17.86 1.77
C VAL A 72 1.49 -18.19 2.46
N HIS A 73 1.46 -18.98 3.53
CA HIS A 73 2.67 -19.53 4.15
C HIS A 73 3.47 -20.44 3.21
N HIS A 74 2.84 -21.07 2.22
CA HIS A 74 3.56 -21.82 1.18
C HIS A 74 4.23 -20.90 0.15
N ASN A 75 3.85 -19.62 0.09
CA ASN A 75 4.58 -18.61 -0.68
C ASN A 75 5.81 -18.08 0.08
N TRP A 76 6.04 -18.52 1.32
CA TRP A 76 7.24 -18.17 2.07
C TRP A 76 8.48 -18.67 1.34
N ASN A 77 9.35 -17.74 0.95
CA ASN A 77 10.66 -18.08 0.42
C ASN A 77 11.67 -18.19 1.57
N ALA A 78 12.02 -19.42 1.95
CA ALA A 78 12.99 -19.69 3.01
C ALA A 78 14.44 -19.33 2.64
N PHE A 79 14.71 -19.02 1.36
CA PHE A 79 16.05 -18.71 0.85
C PHE A 79 16.07 -17.30 0.22
N PRO A 80 16.11 -16.23 1.03
CA PRO A 80 16.18 -14.85 0.52
C PRO A 80 17.47 -14.56 -0.24
N ASP A 81 18.53 -15.34 -0.01
CA ASP A 81 19.84 -15.18 -0.65
C ASP A 81 19.93 -15.88 -2.03
N GLU A 82 18.98 -16.78 -2.35
CA GLU A 82 18.79 -17.34 -3.70
C GLU A 82 17.92 -16.43 -4.58
N LEU A 83 17.16 -15.51 -3.95
CA LEU A 83 16.60 -14.38 -4.67
C LEU A 83 17.78 -13.68 -5.34
N ALA A 84 17.66 -13.29 -6.60
CA ALA A 84 18.75 -12.64 -7.33
C ALA A 84 19.04 -11.24 -6.73
N ALA A 85 19.55 -11.20 -5.50
CA ALA A 85 19.68 -10.01 -4.66
C ALA A 85 20.63 -9.01 -5.32
N GLU A 86 21.65 -9.50 -6.02
CA GLU A 86 22.48 -8.67 -6.88
C GLU A 86 21.71 -8.10 -8.08
N ALA A 87 20.81 -8.87 -8.71
CA ALA A 87 20.02 -8.37 -9.84
C ALA A 87 18.97 -7.36 -9.35
N ILE A 88 18.22 -7.70 -8.31
CA ILE A 88 17.26 -6.81 -7.65
C ILE A 88 17.97 -5.55 -7.15
N GLY A 89 19.13 -5.69 -6.51
CA GLY A 89 19.96 -4.56 -6.06
C GLY A 89 20.41 -3.67 -7.21
N ARG A 90 20.84 -4.25 -8.34
CA ARG A 90 21.15 -3.50 -9.58
C ARG A 90 19.93 -2.72 -10.08
N GLU A 91 18.77 -3.38 -10.12
CA GLU A 91 17.55 -2.75 -10.59
C GLU A 91 17.05 -1.67 -9.61
N PHE A 92 17.23 -1.82 -8.30
CA PHE A 92 16.90 -0.76 -7.33
C PHE A 92 17.90 0.40 -7.35
N ALA A 93 19.16 0.14 -7.66
CA ALA A 93 20.20 1.17 -7.78
C ALA A 93 20.07 2.01 -9.06
N SER A 94 19.43 1.47 -10.10
CA SER A 94 19.18 2.19 -11.35
C SER A 94 18.05 3.21 -11.15
N ARG A 95 18.25 4.46 -11.59
CA ARG A 95 17.21 5.48 -11.45
C ARG A 95 16.12 5.22 -12.47
N TRP A 96 14.88 5.49 -12.08
CA TRP A 96 13.72 5.33 -12.95
C TRP A 96 13.84 6.14 -14.25
N ILE A 97 14.48 7.31 -14.16
CA ILE A 97 14.67 8.23 -15.29
C ILE A 97 15.65 7.67 -16.33
N ASP A 98 16.58 6.81 -15.94
CA ASP A 98 17.56 6.19 -16.84
C ASP A 98 16.93 5.05 -17.68
N ARG A 99 15.70 4.66 -17.35
CA ARG A 99 14.95 3.58 -18.03
C ARG A 99 13.88 4.08 -18.99
N LEU A 100 13.59 5.38 -18.98
CA LEU A 100 12.60 5.95 -19.89
C LEU A 100 13.22 6.08 -21.29
N PRO A 101 12.50 5.70 -22.36
CA PRO A 101 12.89 6.03 -23.72
C PRO A 101 13.12 7.54 -23.85
N ALA A 102 14.09 7.95 -24.66
CA ALA A 102 14.43 9.37 -24.84
C ALA A 102 13.22 10.24 -25.24
N ASP A 103 12.24 9.63 -25.90
CA ASP A 103 11.02 10.29 -26.37
C ASP A 103 9.89 10.34 -25.31
N SER A 104 10.11 9.76 -24.12
CA SER A 104 9.13 9.69 -23.01
C SER A 104 9.36 10.75 -21.94
N VAL A 105 10.40 11.58 -22.09
CA VAL A 105 10.66 12.69 -21.19
C VAL A 105 9.79 13.87 -21.65
N GLU A 106 8.53 13.88 -21.25
CA GLU A 106 7.81 15.16 -21.15
C GLU A 106 8.63 16.06 -20.22
N GLU A 107 8.79 17.34 -20.59
CA GLU A 107 9.46 18.33 -19.75
C GLU A 107 8.98 18.15 -18.31
N PRO A 108 9.88 18.17 -17.31
CA PRO A 108 9.51 17.90 -15.94
C PRO A 108 8.44 18.91 -15.54
N ALA A 109 7.18 18.47 -15.56
CA ALA A 109 6.08 19.15 -14.90
C ALA A 109 6.55 19.25 -13.45
N GLN A 110 6.98 20.46 -13.07
CA GLN A 110 7.64 20.83 -11.81
C GLN A 110 7.48 19.70 -10.80
N ALA A 111 8.51 18.84 -10.71
CA ALA A 111 8.49 17.69 -9.83
C ALA A 111 8.08 18.22 -8.47
N SER A 112 6.85 17.93 -8.06
CA SER A 112 6.31 18.44 -6.82
C SER A 112 7.24 17.92 -5.74
N GLU A 113 7.95 18.82 -5.06
CA GLU A 113 8.78 18.51 -3.88
C GLU A 113 7.95 17.86 -2.74
N HIS A 114 6.63 17.76 -2.94
CA HIS A 114 5.66 17.16 -2.05
C HIS A 114 5.32 15.72 -2.45
N THR A 115 6.33 14.85 -2.64
CA THR A 115 6.07 13.46 -2.26
C THR A 115 5.85 13.49 -0.76
N CYS A 116 4.58 13.61 -0.34
CA CYS A 116 4.20 13.78 1.05
C CYS A 116 4.91 12.71 1.88
N LEU A 117 5.87 13.12 2.70
CA LEU A 117 6.55 12.25 3.68
C LEU A 117 5.52 11.48 4.52
N TRP A 118 4.34 12.07 4.70
CA TRP A 118 3.16 11.44 5.26
C TRP A 118 2.63 10.24 4.45
N LEU A 119 2.48 10.36 3.13
CA LEU A 119 2.04 9.25 2.27
C LEU A 119 3.07 8.12 2.33
N TYR A 120 4.36 8.47 2.27
CA TYR A 120 5.46 7.53 2.46
C TYR A 120 5.35 6.82 3.82
N SER A 121 5.16 7.56 4.91
CA SER A 121 5.05 7.00 6.27
C SER A 121 3.86 6.07 6.45
N ASN A 122 2.74 6.31 5.77
CA ASN A 122 1.58 5.42 5.81
C ASN A 122 1.74 4.18 4.92
N MET A 123 2.52 4.27 3.83
CA MET A 123 2.86 3.13 2.97
C MET A 123 3.95 2.23 3.57
N THR A 124 4.94 2.82 4.26
CA THR A 124 6.09 2.11 4.84
C THR A 124 5.96 1.83 6.33
N ALA A 125 4.85 2.23 6.97
CA ALA A 125 4.54 1.77 8.32
C ALA A 125 4.64 0.24 8.30
N PRO A 126 5.43 -0.37 9.21
CA PRO A 126 5.59 -1.81 9.21
C PRO A 126 4.20 -2.42 9.36
N VAL A 127 3.72 -3.07 8.30
CA VAL A 127 2.82 -4.20 8.47
C VAL A 127 3.57 -5.07 9.47
N ARG A 128 3.05 -5.18 10.70
CA ARG A 128 3.53 -6.18 11.65
C ARG A 128 3.29 -7.53 10.96
N VAL A 129 4.26 -7.96 10.18
CA VAL A 129 4.51 -9.37 9.96
C VAL A 129 4.88 -9.85 11.36
N MET A 130 3.92 -10.45 12.05
CA MET A 130 4.21 -11.20 13.25
C MET A 130 5.17 -12.31 12.83
N VAL A 131 6.47 -12.07 13.00
CA VAL A 131 7.45 -13.13 13.12
C VAL A 131 7.16 -13.75 14.48
N ALA A 132 6.41 -14.84 14.48
CA ALA A 132 6.34 -15.72 15.63
C ALA A 132 7.72 -16.38 15.75
N VAL A 133 8.43 -16.06 16.83
CA VAL A 133 9.63 -16.79 17.28
C VAL A 133 9.19 -18.08 17.95
#